data_AF-A0A369BCY9-F1
#
_entry.id   AF-A0A369BCY9-F1
#
_cell.length_a   1.000
_cell.length_b   1.000
_cell.length_c   1.000
_cell.angle_alpha   90.00
_cell.angle_beta   90.00
_cell.angle_gamma   90.00
#
_symmetry.space_group_name_H-M   'P 1'
#
loop_
_entity.id
_entity.type
_entity.pdbx_description
1 polymer ?
#
loop_
_entity_poly.entity_id
_entity_poly.type
_entity_poly.pdbx_seq_one_letter_code
_entity_poly.pdbx_strand_id
1 'polypeptide(L)'
;MNNKLQTKDLISVGIFTAIYFVIFFACGMLGYIPILFILLPAYMPMITGIPFMLFLTKVKKFGMVSIMAILLGIIMFATGHTWVPIATALIFGLLADLVFKTGKYQSFKHSVLGYGIFSMWSMGAMLPLWIMRDSYLQYISNSMGDEYTNAVISITPDWAAVAIFFTAFASGIAGAFLGKAVLKKHFQRAGIA
;
A
#
# COMPACT_ATOMS: atom_id res chain seq x y z
N MET A 1 21.89 8.28 -19.36
CA MET A 1 21.28 7.00 -18.88
C MET A 1 19.97 6.80 -19.62
N ASN A 2 19.73 5.61 -20.18
CA ASN A 2 18.49 5.33 -20.90
C ASN A 2 17.32 5.23 -19.89
N ASN A 3 16.43 6.21 -19.90
CA ASN A 3 15.30 6.32 -18.97
C ASN A 3 14.12 5.41 -19.35
N LYS A 4 14.23 4.63 -20.42
CA LYS A 4 13.19 3.68 -20.82
C LYS A 4 13.20 2.45 -19.91
N LEU A 5 12.01 2.00 -19.52
CA LEU A 5 11.82 0.72 -18.82
C LEU A 5 12.29 -0.43 -19.72
N GLN A 6 13.04 -1.36 -19.13
CA GLN A 6 13.49 -2.58 -19.80
C GLN A 6 12.74 -3.80 -19.25
N THR A 7 12.72 -4.90 -19.99
CA THR A 7 12.06 -6.14 -19.59
C THR A 7 12.49 -6.61 -18.19
N LYS A 8 13.79 -6.50 -17.85
CA LYS A 8 14.31 -6.83 -16.51
C LYS A 8 13.70 -5.99 -15.38
N ASP A 9 13.34 -4.74 -15.68
CA ASP A 9 12.73 -3.83 -14.71
C ASP A 9 11.29 -4.28 -14.47
N LEU A 10 10.55 -4.63 -15.53
CA LEU A 10 9.19 -5.18 -15.44
C LEU A 10 9.14 -6.53 -14.71
N ILE A 11 10.11 -7.41 -14.95
CA ILE A 11 10.24 -8.68 -14.21
C ILE A 11 10.43 -8.40 -12.71
N SER A 12 11.29 -7.45 -12.37
CA SER A 12 11.51 -7.05 -10.97
C SER A 12 10.22 -6.51 -10.35
N VAL A 13 9.51 -5.62 -11.05
CA VAL A 13 8.20 -5.10 -10.62
C VAL A 13 7.23 -6.24 -10.36
N GLY A 14 7.10 -7.20 -11.27
CA GLY A 14 6.20 -8.36 -11.10
C GLY A 14 6.53 -9.20 -9.88
N ILE A 15 7.79 -9.57 -9.69
CA ILE A 15 8.25 -10.37 -8.52
C ILE A 15 7.95 -9.65 -7.21
N PHE A 16 8.32 -8.37 -7.10
CA PHE A 16 8.10 -7.61 -5.86
C PHE A 16 6.62 -7.30 -5.63
N THR A 17 5.83 -7.13 -6.69
CA THR A 17 4.38 -7.00 -6.59
C THR A 17 3.77 -8.27 -6.02
N ALA A 18 4.16 -9.45 -6.50
CA ALA A 18 3.67 -10.72 -5.99
C ALA A 18 4.05 -10.93 -4.51
N ILE A 19 5.31 -10.67 -4.13
CA ILE A 19 5.77 -10.77 -2.74
C ILE A 19 4.98 -9.80 -1.84
N TYR A 20 4.87 -8.54 -2.26
CA TYR A 20 4.12 -7.52 -1.54
C TYR A 20 2.66 -7.95 -1.37
N PHE A 21 2.02 -8.42 -2.44
CA PHE A 21 0.62 -8.83 -2.44
C PHE A 21 0.37 -10.02 -1.52
N VAL A 22 1.22 -11.04 -1.52
CA VAL A 22 1.06 -12.20 -0.63
C VAL A 22 1.11 -11.77 0.84
N ILE A 23 2.05 -10.89 1.20
CA ILE A 23 2.16 -10.36 2.57
C ILE A 23 0.97 -9.47 2.90
N PHE A 24 0.57 -8.60 1.97
CA PHE A 24 -0.60 -7.73 2.10
C PHE A 24 -1.88 -8.55 2.32
N PHE A 25 -2.08 -9.60 1.53
CA PHE A 25 -3.23 -10.48 1.62
C PHE A 25 -3.26 -11.23 2.96
N ALA A 26 -2.13 -11.79 3.41
CA ALA A 26 -2.02 -12.42 4.72
C ALA A 26 -2.35 -11.46 5.87
N CYS A 27 -1.91 -10.20 5.78
CA CYS A 27 -2.28 -9.15 6.73
C CYS A 27 -3.77 -8.79 6.65
N GLY A 28 -4.32 -8.80 5.43
CA GLY A 28 -5.74 -8.56 5.12
C GLY A 28 -6.68 -9.58 5.78
N MET A 29 -6.26 -10.85 5.85
CA MET A 29 -7.04 -11.90 6.52
C MET A 29 -7.27 -11.64 8.01
N LEU A 30 -6.45 -10.83 8.68
CA LEU A 30 -6.73 -10.43 10.07
C LEU A 30 -7.96 -9.51 10.18
N GLY A 31 -8.41 -8.93 9.07
CA GLY A 31 -9.61 -8.10 8.96
C GLY A 31 -10.92 -8.84 9.27
N TYR A 32 -10.94 -10.17 9.41
CA TYR A 32 -12.11 -10.89 9.95
C TYR A 32 -12.48 -10.44 11.38
N ILE A 33 -11.54 -9.82 12.11
CA ILE A 33 -11.81 -9.21 13.41
C ILE A 33 -12.07 -7.70 13.20
N PRO A 34 -13.24 -7.14 13.55
CA PRO A 34 -13.61 -5.76 13.24
C PRO A 34 -12.58 -4.70 13.69
N ILE A 35 -11.98 -4.88 14.87
CA ILE A 35 -10.95 -3.95 15.35
C ILE A 35 -9.69 -3.99 14.50
N LEU A 36 -9.28 -5.18 14.04
CA LEU A 36 -8.12 -5.33 13.16
C LEU A 36 -8.41 -4.84 11.76
N PHE A 37 -9.66 -4.93 11.30
CA PHE A 37 -10.09 -4.33 10.03
C PHE A 37 -9.81 -2.82 9.99
N ILE A 38 -10.11 -2.08 11.07
CA ILE A 38 -9.77 -0.65 11.14
C ILE A 38 -8.27 -0.40 11.26
N LEU A 39 -7.58 -1.27 11.99
CA LEU A 39 -6.14 -1.14 12.19
C LEU A 39 -5.32 -1.62 10.98
N LEU A 40 -5.94 -2.18 9.94
CA LEU A 40 -5.27 -2.64 8.73
C LEU A 40 -4.25 -1.60 8.20
N PRO A 41 -4.63 -0.32 8.03
CA PRO A 41 -3.71 0.68 7.50
C PRO A 41 -2.61 1.08 8.50
N ALA A 42 -2.71 0.67 9.77
CA ALA A 42 -1.65 0.85 10.76
C ALA A 42 -0.58 -0.23 10.68
N TYR A 43 -0.94 -1.52 10.71
CA TYR A 43 0.08 -2.58 10.77
C TYR A 43 0.54 -3.05 9.39
N MET A 44 -0.32 -3.00 8.37
CA MET A 44 -0.02 -3.56 7.06
C MET A 44 1.11 -2.81 6.34
N PRO A 45 1.19 -1.46 6.36
CA PRO A 45 2.36 -0.74 5.84
C PRO A 45 3.64 -1.00 6.63
N MET A 46 3.56 -1.34 7.92
CA MET A 46 4.75 -1.67 8.69
C MET A 46 5.38 -2.98 8.21
N ILE A 47 4.55 -3.99 7.96
CA ILE A 47 4.99 -5.32 7.50
C ILE A 47 5.40 -5.27 6.02
N THR A 48 4.57 -4.68 5.17
CA THR A 48 4.86 -4.55 3.74
C THR A 48 5.97 -3.55 3.42
N GLY A 49 6.42 -2.77 4.41
CA GLY A 49 7.55 -1.86 4.28
C GLY A 49 8.87 -2.58 4.01
N ILE A 50 9.06 -3.79 4.54
CA ILE A 50 10.27 -4.58 4.30
C ILE A 50 10.42 -4.97 2.81
N PRO A 51 9.46 -5.69 2.18
CA PRO A 51 9.58 -6.06 0.78
C PRO A 51 9.59 -4.82 -0.14
N PHE A 52 8.85 -3.77 0.21
CA PHE A 52 8.87 -2.53 -0.56
C PHE A 52 10.24 -1.82 -0.50
N MET A 53 10.87 -1.77 0.68
CA MET A 53 12.21 -1.21 0.81
C MET A 53 13.26 -2.04 0.06
N LEU A 54 13.10 -3.37 0.03
CA LEU A 54 13.93 -4.22 -0.81
C LEU A 54 13.70 -3.92 -2.30
N PHE A 55 12.45 -3.72 -2.72
CA PHE A 55 12.11 -3.33 -4.08
C PHE A 55 12.78 -2.00 -4.47
N LEU A 56 12.78 -1.00 -3.59
CA LEU A 56 13.43 0.30 -3.86
C LEU A 56 14.94 0.17 -4.14
N THR A 57 15.62 -0.87 -3.65
CA THR A 57 17.04 -1.12 -3.99
C THR A 57 17.24 -1.51 -5.47
N LYS A 58 16.16 -1.92 -6.14
CA LYS A 58 16.13 -2.30 -7.56
C LYS A 58 15.47 -1.22 -8.44
N VAL A 59 14.69 -0.32 -7.86
CA VAL A 59 14.04 0.76 -8.59
C VAL A 59 15.07 1.81 -8.99
N LYS A 60 15.17 2.07 -10.29
CA LYS A 60 16.10 3.08 -10.84
C LYS A 60 15.46 4.04 -11.84
N LYS A 61 14.17 3.87 -12.12
CA LYS A 61 13.46 4.52 -13.21
C LYS A 61 12.02 4.81 -12.81
N PHE A 62 11.50 5.88 -13.40
CA PHE A 62 10.12 6.28 -13.22
C PHE A 62 9.20 5.26 -13.89
N GLY A 63 8.06 4.98 -13.28
CA GLY A 63 7.05 4.03 -13.74
C GLY A 63 7.11 2.70 -13.01
N MET A 64 8.23 2.33 -12.38
CA MET A 64 8.35 1.02 -11.71
C MET A 64 7.38 0.91 -10.53
N VAL A 65 7.26 1.96 -9.71
CA VAL A 65 6.33 1.97 -8.58
C VAL A 65 4.90 2.17 -9.05
N SER A 66 4.68 3.02 -10.05
CA SER A 66 3.34 3.23 -10.62
C SER A 66 2.75 1.94 -11.20
N ILE A 67 3.56 1.14 -11.92
CA ILE A 67 3.14 -0.17 -12.45
C ILE A 67 2.81 -1.12 -11.31
N MET A 68 3.66 -1.21 -10.27
CA MET A 68 3.37 -2.01 -9.09
C MET A 68 2.03 -1.61 -8.46
N ALA A 69 1.77 -0.32 -8.28
CA ALA A 69 0.54 0.18 -7.70
C ALA A 69 -0.69 -0.22 -8.54
N ILE A 70 -0.65 -0.01 -9.85
CA ILE A 70 -1.74 -0.39 -10.76
C ILE A 70 -1.97 -1.90 -10.72
N LEU A 71 -0.91 -2.72 -10.73
CA LEU A 71 -1.04 -4.17 -10.60
C LEU A 71 -1.72 -4.55 -9.29
N LEU A 72 -1.33 -3.95 -8.16
CA LEU A 72 -1.98 -4.18 -6.86
C LEU A 72 -3.45 -3.77 -6.88
N GLY A 73 -3.79 -2.63 -7.49
CA GLY A 73 -5.19 -2.18 -7.64
C GLY A 73 -6.02 -3.15 -8.47
N ILE A 74 -5.49 -3.63 -9.60
CA ILE A 74 -6.16 -4.62 -10.46
C ILE A 74 -6.34 -5.95 -9.72
N ILE A 75 -5.32 -6.40 -8.99
CA ILE A 75 -5.42 -7.63 -8.18
C ILE A 75 -6.50 -7.46 -7.09
N MET A 76 -6.53 -6.32 -6.40
CA MET A 76 -7.58 -6.03 -5.41
C MET A 76 -8.98 -6.12 -6.01
N PHE A 77 -9.20 -5.51 -7.18
CA PHE A 77 -10.46 -5.62 -7.90
C PHE A 77 -10.80 -7.08 -8.26
N ALA A 78 -9.82 -7.84 -8.76
CA ALA A 78 -9.99 -9.26 -9.07
C ALA A 78 -10.29 -10.13 -7.84
N THR A 79 -9.86 -9.72 -6.65
CA THR A 79 -10.17 -10.40 -5.37
C THR A 79 -11.53 -10.00 -4.76
N GLY A 80 -12.36 -9.26 -5.49
CA GLY A 80 -13.72 -8.90 -5.06
C GLY A 80 -13.85 -7.53 -4.41
N HIS A 81 -12.79 -6.71 -4.39
CA HIS A 81 -12.92 -5.30 -3.98
C HIS A 81 -13.58 -4.48 -5.10
N THR A 82 -14.07 -3.29 -4.75
CA THR A 82 -14.62 -2.33 -5.73
C THR A 82 -13.52 -1.78 -6.66
N TRP A 83 -13.86 -0.90 -7.60
CA TRP A 83 -12.89 -0.24 -8.48
C TRP A 83 -12.02 0.81 -7.77
N VAL A 84 -12.39 1.19 -6.54
CA VAL A 84 -11.77 2.29 -5.79
C VAL A 84 -10.27 2.08 -5.48
N PRO A 85 -9.79 0.86 -5.10
CA PRO A 85 -8.37 0.57 -4.98
C PRO A 85 -7.56 0.82 -6.25
N ILE A 86 -8.15 0.64 -7.45
CA ILE A 86 -7.45 0.95 -8.72
C ILE A 86 -7.18 2.45 -8.79
N ALA A 87 -8.19 3.27 -8.50
CA ALA A 87 -8.09 4.72 -8.55
C ALA A 87 -7.10 5.25 -7.50
N THR A 88 -7.19 4.80 -6.25
CA THR A 88 -6.26 5.23 -5.20
C THR A 88 -4.84 4.75 -5.48
N ALA A 89 -4.66 3.51 -5.93
CA ALA A 89 -3.33 2.99 -6.27
C ALA A 89 -2.70 3.73 -7.45
N LEU A 90 -3.48 4.11 -8.46
CA LEU A 90 -2.98 4.95 -9.54
C LEU A 90 -2.50 6.32 -9.02
N ILE A 91 -3.32 7.00 -8.21
CA ILE A 91 -3.00 8.33 -7.67
C ILE A 91 -1.76 8.27 -6.77
N PHE A 92 -1.80 7.45 -5.71
CA PHE A 92 -0.71 7.37 -4.73
C PHE A 92 0.54 6.69 -5.28
N GLY A 93 0.39 5.75 -6.21
CA GLY A 93 1.48 5.14 -6.95
C GLY A 93 2.25 6.17 -7.78
N LEU A 94 1.54 6.99 -8.56
CA LEU A 94 2.15 8.06 -9.36
C LEU A 94 2.84 9.12 -8.48
N LEU A 95 2.17 9.56 -7.40
CA LEU A 95 2.74 10.52 -6.46
C LEU A 95 4.01 9.99 -5.79
N ALA A 96 4.01 8.72 -5.37
CA ALA A 96 5.19 8.07 -4.81
C ALA A 96 6.34 8.00 -5.83
N ASP A 97 6.05 7.62 -7.08
CA ASP A 97 7.03 7.52 -8.16
C ASP A 97 7.67 8.89 -8.48
N LEU A 98 6.88 9.97 -8.44
CA LEU A 98 7.39 11.34 -8.57
C LEU A 98 8.35 11.69 -7.44
N VAL A 99 8.02 11.34 -6.19
CA VAL A 99 8.89 11.58 -5.02
C VAL A 99 10.19 10.78 -5.11
N PHE A 100 10.14 9.53 -5.57
CA PHE A 100 11.37 8.75 -5.78
C PHE A 100 12.24 9.34 -6.89
N LYS A 101 11.61 9.87 -7.95
CA LYS A 101 12.31 10.55 -9.06
C LYS A 101 13.02 11.81 -8.59
N THR A 102 12.41 12.65 -7.74
CA THR A 102 13.08 13.86 -7.20
C THR A 102 14.28 13.50 -6.33
N GLY A 103 14.19 12.39 -5.59
CA GLY A 103 15.29 11.81 -4.82
C GLY A 103 16.34 11.04 -5.64
N LYS A 104 16.24 11.05 -6.98
CA LYS A 104 17.08 10.28 -7.92
C LYS A 104 17.20 8.79 -7.56
N TYR A 105 16.20 8.23 -6.87
CA TYR A 105 16.19 6.86 -6.35
C TYR A 105 17.34 6.51 -5.37
N GLN A 106 18.08 7.51 -4.89
CA GLN A 106 19.24 7.33 -3.99
C GLN A 106 19.03 7.99 -2.62
N SER A 107 18.06 8.90 -2.50
CA SER A 107 17.82 9.60 -1.24
C SER A 107 16.90 8.80 -0.33
N PHE A 108 17.43 8.33 0.81
CA PHE A 108 16.61 7.67 1.83
C PHE A 108 15.44 8.51 2.34
N LYS A 109 15.59 9.84 2.45
CA LYS A 109 14.48 10.73 2.86
C LYS A 109 13.31 10.65 1.88
N HIS A 110 13.60 10.61 0.58
CA HIS A 110 12.60 10.44 -0.46
C HIS A 110 12.06 9.00 -0.50
N SER A 111 12.89 7.99 -0.19
CA SER A 111 12.41 6.61 -0.01
C SER A 111 11.35 6.50 1.09
N VAL A 112 11.59 7.16 2.24
CA VAL A 112 10.64 7.19 3.36
C VAL A 112 9.37 7.94 2.99
N LEU A 113 9.49 9.17 2.46
CA LEU A 113 8.34 9.99 2.10
C LEU A 113 7.49 9.33 1.00
N GLY A 114 8.15 8.83 -0.05
CA GLY A 114 7.47 8.16 -1.16
C GLY A 114 6.79 6.87 -0.72
N TYR A 115 7.36 6.09 0.20
CA TYR A 115 6.67 4.92 0.73
C TYR A 115 5.51 5.31 1.66
N GLY A 116 5.64 6.37 2.46
CA GLY A 116 4.52 6.94 3.21
C GLY A 116 3.35 7.30 2.29
N ILE A 117 3.62 8.02 1.19
CA ILE A 117 2.62 8.38 0.18
C ILE A 117 2.05 7.14 -0.49
N PHE A 118 2.91 6.19 -0.89
CA PHE A 118 2.47 4.95 -1.50
C PHE A 118 1.48 4.24 -0.59
N SER A 119 1.81 4.00 0.68
CA SER A 119 0.98 3.27 1.65
C SER A 119 -0.45 3.77 1.80
N MET A 120 -0.72 5.03 1.46
CA MET A 120 -2.07 5.61 1.46
C MET A 120 -2.99 4.96 0.41
N TRP A 121 -2.42 4.28 -0.60
CA TRP A 121 -3.17 3.50 -1.58
C TRP A 121 -4.07 2.46 -0.92
N SER A 122 -3.62 1.88 0.22
CA SER A 122 -4.33 0.85 0.99
C SER A 122 -5.70 1.32 1.50
N MET A 123 -5.88 2.63 1.71
CA MET A 123 -7.17 3.20 2.06
C MET A 123 -8.22 2.90 0.97
N GLY A 124 -7.83 2.71 -0.29
CA GLY A 124 -8.76 2.37 -1.37
C GLY A 124 -9.60 1.12 -1.12
N ALA A 125 -9.08 0.16 -0.36
CA ALA A 125 -9.85 -1.03 0.03
C ALA A 125 -10.95 -0.72 1.06
N MET A 126 -10.76 0.30 1.89
CA MET A 126 -11.70 0.69 2.94
C MET A 126 -12.58 1.89 2.53
N LEU A 127 -12.12 2.73 1.59
CA LEU A 127 -12.81 3.94 1.14
C LEU A 127 -14.29 3.71 0.78
N PRO A 128 -14.68 2.58 0.13
CA PRO A 128 -16.09 2.27 -0.15
C PRO A 128 -17.01 2.30 1.07
N LEU A 129 -16.48 2.07 2.28
CA LEU A 129 -17.23 2.17 3.52
C LEU A 129 -17.80 3.57 3.76
N TRP A 130 -17.14 4.62 3.26
CA TRP A 130 -17.60 6.00 3.40
C TRP A 130 -18.26 6.53 2.13
N ILE A 131 -17.70 6.26 0.94
CA ILE A 131 -18.21 6.83 -0.31
C ILE A 131 -19.34 6.01 -0.97
N MET A 132 -19.48 4.75 -0.57
CA MET A 132 -20.46 3.80 -1.11
C MET A 132 -21.15 3.03 0.04
N ARG A 133 -21.37 3.72 1.17
CA ARG A 133 -21.68 3.13 2.47
C ARG A 133 -22.80 2.10 2.42
N ASP A 134 -23.97 2.45 1.91
CA ASP A 134 -25.13 1.54 1.90
C ASP A 134 -24.83 0.24 1.14
N SER A 135 -24.27 0.35 -0.07
CA SER A 135 -23.93 -0.82 -0.89
C SER A 135 -22.81 -1.67 -0.28
N TYR A 136 -21.83 -1.03 0.37
CA TYR A 136 -20.73 -1.72 1.03
C TYR A 136 -21.19 -2.41 2.32
N LEU A 137 -22.02 -1.74 3.13
CA LEU A 137 -22.62 -2.30 4.34
C LEU A 137 -23.51 -3.50 4.01
N GLN A 138 -24.33 -3.43 2.96
CA GLN A 138 -25.10 -4.58 2.48
C GLN A 138 -24.19 -5.73 2.03
N TYR A 139 -23.11 -5.43 1.30
CA TYR A 139 -22.15 -6.44 0.87
C TYR A 139 -21.48 -7.15 2.05
N ILE A 140 -21.01 -6.40 3.06
CA ILE A 140 -20.37 -7.00 4.24
C ILE A 140 -21.38 -7.70 5.16
N SER A 141 -22.62 -7.23 5.25
CA SER A 141 -23.70 -7.94 5.98
C SER A 141 -23.98 -9.30 5.33
N ASN A 142 -24.15 -9.33 4.00
CA ASN A 142 -24.35 -10.58 3.26
C ASN A 142 -23.17 -11.54 3.35
N SER A 143 -21.94 -11.02 3.48
CA SER A 143 -20.72 -11.84 3.44
C SER A 143 -20.24 -12.27 4.84
N MET A 144 -20.30 -11.37 5.83
CA MET A 144 -19.72 -11.51 7.18
C MET A 144 -20.77 -11.51 8.30
N GLY A 145 -22.03 -11.22 7.99
CA GLY A 145 -23.14 -11.16 8.94
C GLY A 145 -23.38 -9.78 9.55
N ASP A 146 -24.58 -9.61 10.13
CA ASP A 146 -25.02 -8.35 10.72
C ASP A 146 -24.24 -7.97 11.98
N GLU A 147 -23.79 -8.95 12.78
CA GLU A 147 -23.01 -8.69 13.98
C GLU A 147 -21.66 -8.02 13.64
N TYR A 148 -20.94 -8.58 12.66
CA TYR A 148 -19.70 -7.99 12.16
C TYR A 148 -19.94 -6.59 11.58
N THR A 149 -21.01 -6.43 10.79
CA THR A 149 -21.36 -5.17 10.14
C THR A 149 -21.67 -4.07 11.16
N ASN A 150 -22.46 -4.38 12.19
CA ASN A 150 -22.79 -3.47 13.28
C ASN A 150 -21.55 -3.09 14.10
N ALA A 151 -20.68 -4.07 14.36
CA ALA A 151 -19.39 -3.80 14.98
C ALA A 151 -18.61 -2.79 14.13
N VAL A 152 -18.39 -3.04 12.83
CA VAL A 152 -17.69 -2.12 11.92
C VAL A 152 -18.33 -0.73 11.90
N ILE A 153 -19.65 -0.62 11.82
CA ILE A 153 -20.35 0.68 11.86
C ILE A 153 -20.03 1.45 13.14
N SER A 154 -20.06 0.78 14.30
CA SER A 154 -19.82 1.43 15.60
C SER A 154 -18.42 2.03 15.75
N ILE A 155 -17.43 1.46 15.04
CA ILE A 155 -16.04 1.89 15.08
C ILE A 155 -15.63 2.72 13.84
N THR A 156 -16.54 2.97 12.88
CA THR A 156 -16.27 3.76 11.66
C THR A 156 -17.17 5.00 11.51
N PRO A 157 -17.04 5.99 12.42
CA PRO A 157 -17.62 7.31 12.21
C PRO A 157 -16.97 8.02 11.00
N ASP A 158 -17.59 9.08 10.48
CA ASP A 158 -17.13 9.73 9.25
C ASP A 158 -15.72 10.32 9.36
N TRP A 159 -15.33 10.78 10.56
CA TRP A 159 -13.97 11.27 10.81
C TRP A 159 -12.91 10.16 10.76
N ALA A 160 -13.30 8.89 10.91
CA ALA A 160 -12.36 7.77 10.91
C ALA A 160 -11.67 7.60 9.56
N ALA A 161 -12.32 7.97 8.45
CA ALA A 161 -11.70 7.99 7.12
C ALA A 161 -10.41 8.82 7.12
N VAL A 162 -10.49 10.04 7.65
CA VAL A 162 -9.36 10.97 7.72
C VAL A 162 -8.29 10.45 8.67
N ALA A 163 -8.69 9.92 9.83
CA ALA A 163 -7.75 9.33 10.79
C ALA A 163 -6.98 8.14 10.21
N ILE A 164 -7.67 7.24 9.51
CA ILE A 164 -7.09 6.07 8.85
C ILE A 164 -6.10 6.49 7.76
N PHE A 165 -6.43 7.54 7.00
CA PHE A 165 -5.55 8.09 5.97
C PHE A 165 -4.20 8.56 6.53
N PHE A 166 -4.22 9.35 7.61
CA PHE A 166 -2.99 9.79 8.27
C PHE A 166 -2.25 8.64 8.96
N THR A 167 -2.99 7.66 9.49
CA THR A 167 -2.41 6.46 10.09
C THR A 167 -1.66 5.63 9.04
N ALA A 168 -2.21 5.46 7.84
CA ALA A 168 -1.56 4.77 6.72
C ALA A 168 -0.25 5.45 6.28
N PHE A 169 -0.24 6.79 6.29
CA PHE A 169 0.95 7.56 5.98
C PHE A 169 2.02 7.40 7.08
N ALA A 170 1.63 7.55 8.35
CA ALA A 170 2.53 7.43 9.49
C ALA A 170 3.11 6.00 9.62
N SER A 171 2.28 4.98 9.43
CA SER A 171 2.71 3.58 9.44
C SER A 171 3.61 3.26 8.26
N GLY A 172 3.36 3.85 7.08
CA GLY A 172 4.25 3.77 5.93
C GLY A 172 5.63 4.33 6.26
N ILE A 173 5.70 5.51 6.88
CA ILE A 173 6.98 6.08 7.36
C ILE A 173 7.67 5.13 8.35
N ALA A 174 6.96 4.59 9.33
CA ALA A 174 7.53 3.66 10.30
C ALA A 174 8.04 2.36 9.64
N GLY A 175 7.24 1.78 8.72
CA GLY A 175 7.58 0.60 7.94
C GLY A 175 8.80 0.83 7.03
N ALA A 176 8.94 2.04 6.50
CA ALA A 176 10.12 2.46 5.75
C ALA A 176 11.41 2.40 6.59
N PHE A 177 11.36 2.93 7.82
CA PHE A 177 12.50 2.86 8.74
C PHE A 177 12.81 1.43 9.16
N LEU A 178 11.79 0.63 9.45
CA LEU A 178 11.93 -0.78 9.78
C LEU A 178 12.58 -1.56 8.63
N GLY A 179 12.08 -1.40 7.41
CA GLY A 179 12.65 -2.01 6.21
C GLY A 179 14.11 -1.62 6.00
N LYS A 180 14.48 -0.35 6.23
CA LYS A 180 15.88 0.09 6.18
C LYS A 180 16.75 -0.58 7.22
N ALA A 181 16.27 -0.67 8.47
CA ALA A 181 17.03 -1.26 9.57
C ALA A 181 17.35 -2.73 9.29
N VAL A 182 16.35 -3.48 8.80
CA VAL A 182 16.50 -4.90 8.43
C VAL A 182 17.42 -5.05 7.20
N LEU A 183 17.32 -4.15 6.22
CA LEU A 183 18.00 -4.28 4.92
C LEU A 183 19.25 -3.41 4.78
N LYS A 184 19.84 -2.93 5.89
CA LYS A 184 20.96 -1.96 5.90
C LYS A 184 22.08 -2.31 4.90
N LYS A 185 22.50 -3.57 4.85
CA LYS A 185 23.55 -4.06 3.93
C LYS A 185 23.14 -3.95 2.45
N HIS A 186 21.86 -4.18 2.13
CA HIS A 186 21.33 -4.07 0.77
C HIS A 186 21.22 -2.60 0.34
N PHE A 187 20.83 -1.71 1.26
CA PHE A 187 20.75 -0.26 1.00
C PHE A 187 22.11 0.36 0.71
N GLN A 188 23.15 -0.01 1.49
CA GLN A 188 24.53 0.45 1.23
C GLN A 188 25.03 0.00 -0.13
N ARG A 189 24.80 -1.27 -0.50
CA ARG A 189 25.17 -1.81 -1.83
C ARG A 189 24.42 -1.11 -2.98
N ALA A 190 23.21 -0.61 -2.72
CA ALA A 190 22.40 0.10 -3.71
C ALA A 190 22.72 1.61 -3.79
N GLY A 191 23.56 2.15 -2.90
CA GLY A 191 23.91 3.56 -2.85
C GLY A 191 22.80 4.47 -2.31
N ILE A 192 21.89 3.92 -1.49
CA ILE A 192 20.75 4.66 -0.91
C ILE A 192 21.05 5.16 0.52
N ALA A 193 22.03 4.54 1.20
CA ALA A 193 22.37 4.78 2.61
C ALA A 193 23.88 4.85 2.82
#